data_AF-A9P9Y6-F1
#
_entry.id   AF-A9P9Y6-F1
#
_cell.length_a   1.000
_cell.length_b   1.000
_cell.length_c   1.000
_cell.angle_alpha   90.00
_cell.angle_beta   90.00
_cell.angle_gamma   90.00
#
_symmetry.space_group_name_H-M   'P 1'
#
loop_
_entity.id
_entity.type
_entity.pdbx_description
1 polymer ?
#
loop_
_entity_poly.entity_id
_entity_poly.type
_entity_poly.pdbx_seq_one_letter_code
_entity_poly.pdbx_strand_id
1 'polypeptide(L)'
;MGSPNNRPTRIFSLHHHNTPPCTRSHQIGALLLVASTFFLTRLFDHPFSTCPPSSLNHDHTSQNVVHFSDGGSLSWPQMGYGTHLSLKIYVYEEDEIDGLKELLRGREGRISADACVKGQWGTQVKIHRLLLQSRFRTRKKGEANLFFVPAYAKCVRMMGGLNDKEINHTYVKALSQMPYFRRSGGRDHIFVFPSGAGAHLFRSWATYINRSIILSPELMALRMSGCVLV
;
A
#
# COMPACT_ATOMS: atom_id res chain seq x y z
N MET A 1 -11.67 -14.58 82.10
CA MET A 1 -10.32 -14.27 81.58
C MET A 1 -9.94 -15.35 80.57
N GLY A 2 -9.54 -14.96 79.35
CA GLY A 2 -8.65 -15.72 78.45
C GLY A 2 -9.21 -16.92 77.68
N SER A 3 -9.53 -16.69 76.41
CA SER A 3 -9.81 -17.68 75.35
C SER A 3 -8.54 -18.41 74.87
N PRO A 4 -8.67 -19.65 74.36
CA PRO A 4 -7.83 -20.13 73.27
C PRO A 4 -8.62 -20.44 71.98
N ASN A 5 -7.96 -20.13 70.87
CA ASN A 5 -8.25 -20.45 69.48
C ASN A 5 -8.95 -21.79 69.23
N ASN A 6 -10.02 -21.76 68.41
CA ASN A 6 -10.02 -22.49 67.13
C ASN A 6 -11.20 -22.05 66.24
N ARG A 7 -10.88 -21.74 64.98
CA ARG A 7 -11.82 -21.34 63.92
C ARG A 7 -12.78 -22.49 63.57
N PRO A 8 -14.10 -22.23 63.44
CA PRO A 8 -14.99 -23.12 62.71
C PRO A 8 -15.09 -22.70 61.22
N THR A 9 -14.71 -23.66 60.38
CA THR A 9 -15.20 -23.98 59.04
C THR A 9 -16.43 -23.19 58.54
N ARG A 10 -16.21 -22.33 57.54
CA ARG A 10 -17.29 -21.87 56.64
C ARG A 10 -17.45 -22.85 55.49
N ILE A 11 -18.66 -23.41 55.45
CA ILE A 11 -19.30 -24.09 54.34
C ILE A 11 -19.24 -23.21 53.09
N PHE A 12 -18.70 -23.74 52.00
CA PHE A 12 -18.95 -23.21 50.66
C PHE A 12 -19.58 -24.31 49.80
N SER A 13 -20.77 -23.99 49.31
CA SER A 13 -21.56 -24.76 48.35
C SER A 13 -20.73 -25.20 47.14
N LEU A 14 -20.81 -26.49 46.83
CA LEU A 14 -20.34 -27.06 45.57
C LEU A 14 -21.37 -26.70 44.48
N HIS A 15 -21.08 -25.73 43.63
CA HIS A 15 -21.81 -25.57 42.37
C HIS A 15 -21.23 -26.53 41.33
N HIS A 16 -22.06 -27.48 40.90
CA HIS A 16 -21.85 -28.33 39.74
C HIS A 16 -21.63 -27.48 38.49
N HIS A 17 -20.41 -27.51 37.95
CA HIS A 17 -20.19 -27.29 36.52
C HIS A 17 -20.08 -28.66 35.84
N ASN A 18 -21.18 -29.08 35.21
CA ASN A 18 -21.18 -30.16 34.22
C ASN A 18 -20.36 -29.70 33.01
N THR A 19 -19.06 -29.97 33.00
CA THR A 19 -18.27 -29.98 31.76
C THR A 19 -18.63 -31.26 31.00
N PRO A 20 -19.16 -31.19 29.77
CA PRO A 20 -19.42 -32.39 28.99
C PRO A 20 -18.09 -33.12 28.74
N PRO A 21 -18.01 -34.44 28.94
CA PRO A 21 -16.78 -35.17 28.73
C PRO A 21 -16.39 -35.13 27.25
N CYS A 22 -15.25 -34.51 26.93
CA CYS A 22 -14.60 -34.64 25.64
C CYS A 22 -14.16 -36.10 25.46
N THR A 23 -15.03 -36.93 24.88
CA THR A 23 -14.72 -38.32 24.56
C THR A 23 -13.83 -38.39 23.31
N ARG A 24 -13.07 -39.49 23.13
CA ARG A 24 -12.22 -39.74 21.94
C ARG A 24 -12.96 -39.49 20.62
N SER A 25 -14.27 -39.71 20.59
CA SER A 25 -15.13 -39.47 19.43
C SER A 25 -15.18 -38.00 19.01
N HIS A 26 -15.13 -37.04 19.95
CA HIS A 26 -15.08 -35.61 19.62
C HIS A 26 -13.72 -35.19 19.05
N GLN A 27 -12.62 -35.79 19.51
CA GLN A 27 -11.30 -35.55 18.94
C GLN A 27 -11.17 -36.12 17.53
N ILE A 28 -11.72 -37.31 17.28
CA ILE A 28 -11.78 -37.91 15.94
C ILE A 28 -12.66 -37.07 15.02
N GLY A 29 -13.81 -36.60 15.52
CA GLY A 29 -14.70 -35.70 14.77
C GLY A 29 -14.01 -34.40 14.39
N ALA A 30 -13.26 -33.77 15.31
CA ALA A 30 -12.52 -32.55 15.03
C ALA A 30 -11.39 -32.77 13.99
N LEU A 31 -10.65 -33.88 14.09
CA LEU A 31 -9.62 -34.24 13.11
C LEU A 31 -10.20 -34.49 11.72
N LEU A 32 -11.34 -35.18 11.63
CA LEU A 32 -12.05 -35.39 10.38
C LEU A 32 -12.56 -34.08 9.77
N LEU A 33 -13.01 -33.15 10.60
CA LEU A 33 -13.50 -31.84 10.17
C LEU A 33 -12.35 -30.98 9.65
N VAL A 34 -11.20 -30.95 10.33
CA VAL A 34 -9.99 -30.26 9.85
C VAL A 34 -9.50 -30.85 8.53
N ALA A 35 -9.39 -32.19 8.45
CA ALA A 35 -8.99 -32.86 7.23
C ALA A 35 -9.95 -32.58 6.07
N SER A 36 -11.27 -32.68 6.30
CA SER A 36 -12.26 -32.42 5.26
C SER A 36 -12.23 -30.98 4.79
N THR A 37 -12.09 -29.98 5.67
CA THR A 37 -11.90 -28.59 5.24
C THR A 37 -10.62 -28.41 4.43
N PHE A 38 -9.49 -29.01 4.82
CA PHE A 38 -8.24 -28.92 4.06
C PHE A 38 -8.37 -29.52 2.65
N PHE A 39 -8.99 -30.70 2.54
CA PHE A 39 -9.22 -31.36 1.25
C PHE A 39 -10.25 -30.62 0.39
N LEU A 40 -11.31 -30.06 0.99
CA LEU A 40 -12.31 -29.24 0.28
C LEU A 40 -11.70 -27.94 -0.23
N THR A 41 -10.91 -27.21 0.58
CA THR A 41 -10.17 -26.04 0.10
C THR A 41 -9.21 -26.42 -1.03
N ARG A 42 -8.51 -27.55 -0.95
CA ARG A 42 -7.65 -28.04 -2.03
C ARG A 42 -8.40 -28.43 -3.32
N LEU A 43 -9.64 -28.92 -3.20
CA LEU A 43 -10.52 -29.24 -4.32
C LEU A 43 -11.07 -27.98 -5.00
N PHE A 44 -11.39 -26.94 -4.23
CA PHE A 44 -11.82 -25.64 -4.76
C PHE A 44 -10.65 -24.73 -5.18
N ASP A 45 -9.43 -24.99 -4.67
CA ASP A 45 -8.17 -24.37 -5.09
C ASP A 45 -7.54 -25.05 -6.31
N HIS A 46 -8.31 -25.89 -7.04
CA HIS A 46 -8.06 -26.08 -8.47
C HIS A 46 -8.72 -24.94 -9.22
N PRO A 47 -8.00 -23.85 -9.55
CA PRO A 47 -8.50 -22.93 -10.56
C PRO A 47 -8.75 -23.75 -11.81
N PHE A 48 -9.87 -23.48 -12.46
CA PHE A 48 -10.12 -23.84 -13.86
C PHE A 48 -8.99 -23.23 -14.73
N SER A 49 -7.83 -23.87 -14.73
CA SER A 49 -6.72 -23.65 -15.65
C SER A 49 -6.65 -24.86 -16.56
N THR A 50 -7.73 -25.06 -17.32
CA THR A 50 -7.67 -25.82 -18.56
C THR A 50 -7.17 -24.86 -19.63
N CYS A 51 -5.85 -24.64 -19.70
CA CYS A 51 -5.26 -24.09 -20.91
C CYS A 51 -5.35 -25.16 -22.00
N PRO A 52 -6.03 -24.92 -23.14
CA PRO A 52 -5.90 -25.81 -24.29
C PRO A 52 -4.45 -25.72 -24.81
N PRO A 53 -3.85 -26.82 -25.31
CA PRO A 53 -2.60 -26.72 -26.03
C PRO A 53 -2.87 -25.92 -27.30
N SER A 54 -2.33 -24.70 -27.38
CA SER A 54 -2.40 -23.89 -28.60
C SER A 54 -1.54 -24.59 -29.65
N SER A 55 -2.20 -25.27 -30.58
CA SER A 55 -1.60 -25.68 -31.83
C SER A 55 -0.98 -24.45 -32.51
N LEU A 56 0.27 -24.61 -32.90
CA LEU A 56 1.02 -23.69 -33.73
C LEU A 56 0.33 -23.60 -35.10
N ASN A 57 -0.65 -22.72 -35.25
CA ASN A 57 -1.10 -22.27 -36.56
C ASN A 57 -0.54 -20.89 -36.81
N HIS A 58 0.48 -20.91 -37.65
CA HIS A 58 1.05 -19.78 -38.34
C HIS A 58 -0.04 -19.15 -39.19
N ASP A 59 -0.49 -17.95 -38.84
CA ASP A 59 -1.14 -17.09 -39.82
C ASP A 59 -0.68 -15.66 -39.65
N HIS A 60 -0.04 -15.19 -40.71
CA HIS A 60 0.47 -13.84 -40.89
C HIS A 60 -0.68 -12.84 -40.82
N THR A 61 -0.62 -11.86 -39.91
CA THR A 61 -1.12 -10.50 -40.19
C THR A 61 -0.65 -9.50 -39.12
N SER A 62 0.23 -8.59 -39.56
CA SER A 62 0.58 -7.28 -38.99
C SER A 62 0.82 -7.16 -37.48
N GLN A 63 2.07 -7.42 -37.11
CA GLN A 63 2.73 -7.01 -35.87
C GLN A 63 2.72 -5.47 -35.70
N ASN A 64 1.89 -4.95 -34.80
CA ASN A 64 2.13 -3.63 -34.19
C ASN A 64 2.99 -3.80 -32.95
N VAL A 65 4.29 -4.03 -33.17
CA VAL A 65 5.32 -4.09 -32.12
C VAL A 65 5.69 -2.66 -31.75
N VAL A 66 5.34 -2.22 -30.54
CA VAL A 66 5.88 -0.99 -29.98
C VAL A 66 7.32 -1.29 -29.53
N HIS A 67 8.29 -0.83 -30.30
CA HIS A 67 9.71 -0.97 -30.00
C HIS A 67 10.06 -0.09 -28.79
N PHE A 68 10.27 -0.70 -27.63
CA PHE A 68 10.99 -0.08 -26.53
C PHE A 68 12.47 -0.39 -26.76
N SER A 69 13.27 0.62 -27.10
CA SER A 69 14.71 0.46 -27.20
C SER A 69 15.28 0.05 -25.83
N ASP A 70 15.87 -1.14 -25.80
CA ASP A 70 16.51 -1.88 -24.70
C ASP A 70 15.65 -2.34 -23.52
N GLY A 71 15.15 -3.58 -23.63
CA GLY A 71 14.86 -4.45 -22.49
C GLY A 71 13.46 -5.09 -22.46
N GLY A 72 13.19 -6.04 -23.37
CA GLY A 72 12.08 -7.00 -23.27
C GLY A 72 10.72 -6.54 -23.83
N SER A 73 10.13 -7.33 -24.72
CA SER A 73 8.77 -7.09 -25.24
C SER A 73 7.73 -7.57 -24.23
N LEU A 74 7.21 -6.67 -23.40
CA LEU A 74 6.01 -6.94 -22.61
C LEU A 74 4.79 -6.77 -23.52
N SER A 75 4.07 -7.85 -23.83
CA SER A 75 2.78 -7.79 -24.49
C SER A 75 1.76 -7.17 -23.52
N TRP A 76 1.20 -6.01 -23.88
CA TRP A 76 0.16 -5.37 -23.08
C TRP A 76 -1.10 -6.26 -23.10
N PRO A 77 -1.62 -6.71 -21.94
CA PRO A 77 -2.85 -7.50 -21.93
C PRO A 77 -4.01 -6.64 -22.41
N GLN A 78 -4.80 -7.15 -23.37
CA GLN A 78 -5.99 -6.52 -23.97
C GLN A 78 -7.17 -6.32 -22.98
N MET A 79 -6.92 -6.32 -21.67
CA MET A 79 -7.92 -6.10 -20.63
C MET A 79 -8.36 -4.63 -20.59
N GLY A 80 -9.18 -4.19 -21.53
CA GLY A 80 -10.01 -2.98 -21.44
C GLY A 80 -9.35 -1.62 -21.71
N TYR A 81 -8.04 -1.54 -21.99
CA TYR A 81 -7.33 -0.26 -22.19
C TYR A 81 -6.95 0.09 -23.64
N GLY A 82 -7.39 -0.70 -24.63
CA GLY A 82 -7.17 -0.46 -26.06
C GLY A 82 -5.78 -0.90 -26.57
N THR A 83 -5.50 -0.64 -27.86
CA THR A 83 -4.25 -1.03 -28.54
C THR A 83 -3.06 -0.10 -28.24
N HIS A 84 -3.30 1.03 -27.57
CA HIS A 84 -2.29 2.03 -27.23
C HIS A 84 -2.57 2.66 -25.86
N LEU A 85 -1.58 2.64 -24.97
CA LEU A 85 -1.66 3.28 -23.65
C LEU A 85 -1.51 4.81 -23.80
N SER A 86 -2.63 5.55 -23.75
CA SER A 86 -2.63 7.02 -23.75
C SER A 86 -2.52 7.61 -22.34
N LEU A 87 -1.54 7.14 -21.55
CA LEU A 87 -1.36 7.56 -20.17
C LEU A 87 -0.80 8.99 -20.08
N LYS A 88 -1.49 9.84 -19.32
CA LYS A 88 -1.04 11.19 -18.95
C LYS A 88 -0.95 11.33 -17.45
N ILE A 89 0.21 11.76 -16.96
CA ILE A 89 0.50 11.95 -15.54
C ILE A 89 0.77 13.43 -15.29
N TYR A 90 -0.02 14.05 -14.41
CA TYR A 90 0.29 15.40 -13.92
C TYR A 90 1.19 15.28 -12.69
N VAL A 91 2.26 16.07 -12.65
CA VAL A 91 3.14 16.18 -11.49
C VAL A 91 2.84 17.53 -10.84
N TYR A 92 2.41 17.51 -9.58
CA TYR A 92 2.20 18.75 -8.83
C TYR A 92 3.52 19.52 -8.70
N GLU A 93 3.49 20.83 -8.89
CA GLU A 93 4.68 21.68 -8.72
C GLU A 93 4.90 22.01 -7.23
N GLU A 94 6.15 22.34 -6.86
CA GLU A 94 6.56 22.58 -5.46
C GLU A 94 5.76 23.72 -4.79
N ASP A 95 5.45 24.77 -5.54
CA ASP A 95 4.79 25.98 -5.04
C ASP A 95 3.27 26.00 -5.31
N GLU A 96 2.73 24.91 -5.87
CA GLU A 96 1.34 24.86 -6.34
C GLU A 96 0.32 24.69 -5.21
N ILE A 97 0.68 23.90 -4.21
CA ILE A 97 -0.16 23.59 -3.05
C ILE A 97 0.64 23.89 -1.78
N ASP A 98 0.05 24.70 -0.91
CA ASP A 98 0.62 25.02 0.39
C ASP A 98 0.83 23.73 1.21
N GLY A 99 2.06 23.50 1.67
CA GLY A 99 2.52 22.25 2.28
C GLY A 99 3.50 21.43 1.43
N LEU A 100 3.42 21.49 0.10
CA LEU A 100 4.30 20.67 -0.76
C LEU A 100 5.75 21.10 -0.66
N LYS A 101 6.01 22.40 -0.62
CA LYS A 101 7.34 22.95 -0.42
C LYS A 101 7.99 22.48 0.87
N GLU A 102 7.26 22.48 1.99
CA GLU A 102 7.81 21.96 3.25
C GLU A 102 8.06 20.44 3.19
N LEU A 103 7.21 19.67 2.52
CA LEU A 103 7.42 18.23 2.31
C LEU A 103 8.63 17.92 1.40
N LEU A 104 9.04 18.86 0.56
CA LEU A 104 10.18 18.72 -0.35
C LEU A 104 11.48 19.31 0.20
N ARG A 105 11.41 20.42 0.95
CA ARG A 105 12.57 21.23 1.36
C ARG A 105 12.70 21.48 2.87
N GLY A 106 11.73 21.04 3.66
CA GLY A 106 11.60 21.38 5.08
C GLY A 106 11.06 22.78 5.32
N ARG A 107 10.75 23.11 6.58
CA ARG A 107 10.12 24.39 6.98
C ARG A 107 10.85 25.62 6.45
N GLU A 108 12.18 25.59 6.50
CA GLU A 108 13.03 26.74 6.14
C GLU A 108 13.48 26.71 4.68
N GLY A 109 13.07 25.70 3.90
CA GLY A 109 13.46 25.58 2.49
C GLY A 109 14.93 25.20 2.25
N ARG A 110 15.68 24.83 3.30
CA ARG A 110 17.15 24.61 3.23
C ARG A 110 17.56 23.27 2.64
N ILE A 111 16.65 22.30 2.58
CA ILE A 111 16.98 20.93 2.13
C ILE A 111 16.84 20.86 0.61
N SER A 112 17.95 20.64 -0.10
CA SER A 112 17.93 20.49 -1.54
C SER A 112 17.48 19.08 -1.97
N ALA A 113 16.87 18.97 -3.15
CA ALA A 113 16.54 17.68 -3.73
C ALA A 113 17.79 16.79 -3.89
N ASP A 114 18.95 17.37 -4.22
CA ASP A 114 20.22 16.66 -4.38
C ASP A 114 20.72 16.04 -3.07
N ALA A 115 20.51 16.72 -1.94
CA ALA A 115 20.79 16.15 -0.62
C ALA A 115 19.95 14.89 -0.33
N CYS A 116 18.78 14.79 -0.97
CA CYS A 116 17.85 13.68 -0.82
C CYS A 116 18.01 12.55 -1.84
N VAL A 117 18.98 12.61 -2.77
CA VAL A 117 19.17 11.58 -3.81
C VAL A 117 19.84 10.30 -3.27
N LYS A 118 20.60 10.41 -2.19
CA LYS A 118 21.38 9.30 -1.62
C LYS A 118 20.62 8.59 -0.49
N GLY A 119 20.90 7.30 -0.31
CA GLY A 119 20.30 6.47 0.75
C GLY A 119 18.90 5.95 0.42
N GLN A 120 18.24 5.36 1.42
CA GLN A 120 16.91 4.71 1.30
C GLN A 120 15.81 5.66 0.83
N TRP A 121 15.91 6.96 1.09
CA TRP A 121 14.90 7.93 0.63
C TRP A 121 15.12 8.45 -0.79
N GLY A 122 16.25 8.09 -1.41
CA GLY A 122 16.63 8.52 -2.77
C GLY A 122 15.60 8.17 -3.83
N THR A 123 14.84 7.10 -3.61
CA THR A 123 13.83 6.63 -4.57
C THR A 123 12.69 7.64 -4.75
N GLN A 124 12.31 8.42 -3.72
CA GLN A 124 11.34 9.50 -3.88
C GLN A 124 11.82 10.55 -4.90
N VAL A 125 13.10 10.95 -4.81
CA VAL A 125 13.70 11.93 -5.73
C VAL A 125 13.84 11.37 -7.14
N LYS A 126 14.29 10.11 -7.26
CA LYS A 126 14.48 9.45 -8.56
C LYS A 126 13.16 9.29 -9.30
N ILE A 127 12.10 8.84 -8.63
CA ILE A 127 10.75 8.72 -9.23
C ILE A 127 10.24 10.11 -9.63
N HIS A 128 10.38 11.11 -8.76
CA HIS A 128 9.96 12.48 -9.09
C HIS A 128 10.67 12.99 -10.36
N ARG A 129 12.01 12.90 -10.42
CA ARG A 129 12.79 13.31 -11.61
C ARG A 129 12.42 12.54 -12.87
N LEU A 130 12.24 11.22 -12.75
CA LEU A 130 11.82 10.36 -13.85
C LEU A 130 10.47 10.81 -14.40
N LEU A 131 9.49 11.09 -13.54
CA LEU A 131 8.17 11.58 -13.97
C LEU A 131 8.24 12.98 -14.57
N LEU A 132 9.11 13.86 -14.05
CA LEU A 132 9.33 15.19 -14.64
C LEU A 132 9.87 15.12 -16.08
N GLN A 133 10.68 14.10 -16.40
CA GLN A 133 11.31 13.87 -17.71
C GLN A 133 10.54 12.91 -18.61
N SER A 134 9.50 12.26 -18.09
CA SER A 134 8.76 11.22 -18.81
C SER A 134 7.91 11.79 -19.95
N ARG A 135 7.84 11.05 -21.07
CA ARG A 135 6.91 11.36 -22.19
C ARG A 135 5.44 11.32 -21.79
N PHE A 136 5.12 10.66 -20.68
CA PHE A 136 3.76 10.56 -20.16
C PHE A 136 3.37 11.78 -19.31
N ARG A 137 4.30 12.71 -19.03
CA ARG A 137 3.98 13.92 -18.26
C ARG A 137 3.09 14.86 -19.05
N THR A 138 2.00 15.30 -18.44
CA THR A 138 1.19 16.42 -18.93
C THR A 138 1.35 17.65 -18.02
N ARG A 139 1.31 18.85 -18.62
CA ARG A 139 1.23 20.13 -17.89
C ARG A 139 -0.21 20.57 -17.62
N LYS A 140 -1.19 19.85 -18.15
CA LYS A 140 -2.61 20.18 -18.03
C LYS A 140 -3.30 19.16 -17.13
N LYS A 141 -3.73 19.60 -15.94
CA LYS A 141 -4.47 18.76 -14.98
C LYS A 141 -5.74 18.13 -15.56
N GLY A 142 -6.46 18.86 -16.41
CA GLY A 142 -7.70 18.40 -17.03
C GLY A 142 -7.52 17.21 -17.99
N GLU A 143 -6.31 17.00 -18.51
CA GLU A 143 -6.00 15.88 -19.40
C GLU A 143 -5.34 14.70 -18.67
N ALA A 144 -5.07 14.83 -17.37
CA ALA A 144 -4.33 13.83 -16.62
C ALA A 144 -5.22 12.64 -16.21
N ASN A 145 -4.69 11.43 -16.37
CA ASN A 145 -5.28 10.21 -15.85
C ASN A 145 -4.79 9.91 -14.43
N LEU A 146 -3.55 10.29 -14.11
CA LEU A 146 -2.92 10.11 -12.82
C LEU A 146 -2.27 11.42 -12.34
N PHE A 147 -2.16 11.58 -11.03
CA PHE A 147 -1.57 12.73 -10.37
C PHE A 147 -0.44 12.27 -9.45
N PHE A 148 0.77 12.72 -9.67
CA PHE A 148 1.90 12.44 -8.79
C PHE A 148 2.06 13.56 -7.77
N VAL A 149 2.02 13.21 -6.49
CA VAL A 149 2.22 14.15 -5.38
C VAL A 149 3.67 14.04 -4.90
N PRO A 150 4.54 15.00 -5.23
CA PRO A 150 5.93 14.93 -4.84
C PRO A 150 6.09 15.23 -3.34
N ALA A 151 6.85 14.38 -2.65
CA ALA A 151 7.22 14.59 -1.26
C ALA A 151 8.53 13.87 -0.97
N TYR A 152 9.41 14.50 -0.18
CA TYR A 152 10.67 13.92 0.29
C TYR A 152 10.64 13.74 1.81
N ALA A 153 9.47 13.42 2.36
CA ALA A 153 9.17 13.45 3.79
C ALA A 153 10.20 12.68 4.63
N LYS A 154 10.67 11.51 4.16
CA LYS A 154 11.72 10.75 4.86
C LYS A 154 13.05 11.52 4.92
N CYS A 155 13.51 12.07 3.80
CA CYS A 155 14.74 12.88 3.79
C CYS A 155 14.61 14.10 4.68
N VAL A 156 13.49 14.84 4.53
CA VAL A 156 13.20 16.04 5.31
C VAL A 156 13.19 15.74 6.81
N ARG A 157 12.60 14.60 7.21
CA ARG A 157 12.63 14.14 8.59
C ARG A 157 14.03 13.84 9.10
N MET A 158 14.84 13.16 8.30
CA MET A 158 16.20 12.75 8.67
C MET A 158 17.14 13.94 8.80
N MET A 159 16.94 14.98 7.98
CA MET A 159 17.72 16.21 7.98
C MET A 159 17.20 17.25 9.00
N GLY A 160 16.20 16.92 9.81
CA GLY A 160 15.65 17.81 10.83
C GLY A 160 14.77 18.96 10.30
N GLY A 161 14.35 18.92 9.04
CA GLY A 161 13.53 19.97 8.43
C GLY A 161 12.07 19.99 8.90
N LEU A 162 11.54 18.82 9.28
CA LEU A 162 10.23 18.62 9.90
C LEU A 162 10.27 17.40 10.85
N ASN A 163 9.44 17.40 11.89
CA ASN A 163 9.19 16.23 12.72
C ASN A 163 7.94 15.44 12.25
N ASP A 164 7.69 14.27 12.82
CA ASP A 164 6.60 13.37 12.38
C ASP A 164 5.20 14.01 12.50
N LYS A 165 4.97 14.82 13.55
CA LYS A 165 3.69 15.51 13.74
C LYS A 165 3.47 16.57 12.66
N GLU A 166 4.54 17.30 12.34
CA GLU A 166 4.52 18.33 11.31
C GLU A 166 4.33 17.71 9.94
N ILE A 167 5.05 16.64 9.61
CA ILE A 167 4.87 15.91 8.34
C ILE A 167 3.42 15.46 8.18
N ASN A 168 2.84 14.85 9.20
CA ASN A 168 1.46 14.42 9.16
C ASN A 168 0.50 15.60 8.92
N HIS A 169 0.67 16.70 9.67
CA HIS A 169 -0.14 17.90 9.53
C HIS A 169 0.00 18.52 8.12
N THR A 170 1.22 18.61 7.61
CA THR A 170 1.51 19.18 6.29
C THR A 170 0.89 18.36 5.16
N TYR A 171 0.92 17.02 5.25
CA TYR A 171 0.19 16.17 4.31
C TYR A 171 -1.32 16.44 4.34
N VAL A 172 -1.93 16.47 5.52
CA VAL A 172 -3.37 16.73 5.67
C VAL A 172 -3.74 18.09 5.10
N LYS A 173 -2.94 19.12 5.40
CA LYS A 173 -3.10 20.48 4.88
C LYS A 173 -3.02 20.50 3.36
N ALA A 174 -2.00 19.89 2.76
CA ALA A 174 -1.83 19.85 1.30
C ALA A 174 -3.01 19.13 0.62
N LEU A 175 -3.41 17.96 1.12
CA LEU A 175 -4.51 17.18 0.56
C LEU A 175 -5.85 17.91 0.60
N SER A 176 -6.13 18.68 1.66
CA SER A 176 -7.36 19.46 1.81
C SER A 176 -7.57 20.50 0.70
N GLN A 177 -6.49 20.94 0.07
CA GLN A 177 -6.49 22.00 -0.94
C GLN A 177 -6.53 21.46 -2.37
N MET A 178 -6.31 20.16 -2.59
CA MET A 178 -6.20 19.54 -3.91
C MET A 178 -7.59 19.22 -4.51
N PRO A 179 -8.07 19.95 -5.54
CA PRO A 179 -9.42 19.73 -6.07
C PRO A 179 -9.59 18.38 -6.76
N TYR A 180 -8.57 17.96 -7.51
CA TYR A 180 -8.56 16.67 -8.22
C TYR A 180 -8.49 15.49 -7.25
N PHE A 181 -7.81 15.65 -6.12
CA PHE A 181 -7.79 14.65 -5.05
C PHE A 181 -9.20 14.43 -4.49
N ARG A 182 -9.92 15.52 -4.18
CA ARG A 182 -11.32 15.45 -3.70
C ARG A 182 -12.25 14.80 -4.72
N ARG A 183 -12.07 15.09 -6.01
CA ARG A 183 -12.89 14.54 -7.10
C ARG A 183 -12.83 13.00 -7.17
N SER A 184 -11.64 12.42 -7.07
CA SER A 184 -11.46 10.97 -7.21
C SER A 184 -11.48 10.22 -5.88
N GLY A 185 -11.42 10.95 -4.76
CA GLY A 185 -11.13 10.39 -3.44
C GLY A 185 -9.70 9.84 -3.35
N GLY A 186 -8.76 10.43 -4.09
CA GLY A 186 -7.35 10.04 -4.12
C GLY A 186 -7.00 8.84 -4.99
N ARG A 187 -7.96 8.17 -5.66
CA ARG A 187 -7.72 6.94 -6.45
C ARG A 187 -6.72 7.06 -7.60
N ASP A 188 -6.65 8.25 -8.18
CA ASP A 188 -5.76 8.59 -9.28
C ASP A 188 -4.48 9.28 -8.78
N HIS A 189 -4.28 9.40 -7.46
CA HIS A 189 -3.10 10.05 -6.88
C HIS A 189 -2.05 9.03 -6.45
N ILE A 190 -0.81 9.32 -6.82
CA ILE A 190 0.37 8.49 -6.57
C ILE A 190 1.20 9.13 -5.47
N PHE A 191 1.51 8.35 -4.44
CA PHE A 191 2.41 8.70 -3.34
C PHE A 191 3.58 7.71 -3.29
N VAL A 192 4.75 8.17 -2.86
CA VAL A 192 5.93 7.31 -2.73
C VAL A 192 6.28 7.13 -1.27
N PHE A 193 6.19 5.89 -0.78
CA PHE A 193 6.68 5.47 0.51
C PHE A 193 7.97 4.68 0.29
N PRO A 194 9.16 5.32 0.38
CA PRO A 194 10.41 4.66 0.00
C PRO A 194 10.66 3.36 0.78
N SER A 195 10.14 3.27 2.02
CA SER A 195 10.12 2.06 2.84
C SER A 195 8.86 2.06 3.72
N GLY A 196 8.70 1.04 4.58
CA GLY A 196 7.64 1.00 5.60
C GLY A 196 7.58 2.25 6.49
N ALA A 197 8.66 3.04 6.56
CA ALA A 197 8.69 4.33 7.25
C ALA A 197 7.69 5.36 6.70
N GLY A 198 7.28 5.28 5.43
CA GLY A 198 6.31 6.23 4.86
C GLY A 198 4.99 6.26 5.64
N ALA A 199 4.46 5.08 5.98
CA ALA A 199 3.26 4.94 6.82
C ALA A 199 3.47 5.38 8.27
N HIS A 200 4.71 5.37 8.78
CA HIS A 200 5.04 5.89 10.10
C HIS A 200 5.12 7.42 10.12
N LEU A 201 5.64 8.04 9.05
CA LEU A 201 5.77 9.50 8.95
C LEU A 201 4.44 10.18 8.68
N PHE A 202 3.64 9.63 7.76
CA PHE A 202 2.28 10.08 7.53
C PHE A 202 1.29 9.19 8.29
N ARG A 203 1.25 9.33 9.61
CA ARG A 203 0.48 8.44 10.51
C ARG A 203 -1.01 8.32 10.16
N SER A 204 -1.62 9.37 9.65
CA SER A 204 -3.03 9.38 9.23
C SER A 204 -3.25 8.96 7.76
N TRP A 205 -2.26 8.37 7.08
CA TRP A 205 -2.38 7.96 5.68
C TRP A 205 -3.61 7.08 5.43
N ALA A 206 -3.92 6.15 6.35
CA ALA A 206 -5.05 5.23 6.24
C ALA A 206 -6.41 5.93 6.32
N THR A 207 -6.45 7.19 6.77
CA THR A 207 -7.66 8.02 6.76
C THR A 207 -7.74 8.84 5.48
N TYR A 208 -6.62 9.42 5.04
CA TYR A 208 -6.63 10.44 4.00
C TYR A 208 -6.30 9.93 2.60
N ILE A 209 -5.49 8.88 2.46
CA ILE A 209 -5.01 8.36 1.16
C ILE A 209 -5.20 6.84 1.03
N ASN A 210 -6.17 6.26 1.74
CA ASN A 210 -6.43 4.81 1.74
C ASN A 210 -6.83 4.21 0.38
N ARG A 211 -7.24 5.06 -0.56
CA ARG A 211 -7.63 4.69 -1.92
C ARG A 211 -6.57 5.03 -2.95
N SER A 212 -5.49 5.67 -2.54
CA SER A 212 -4.44 6.15 -3.42
C SER A 212 -3.47 5.04 -3.83
N ILE A 213 -2.73 5.32 -4.89
CA ILE A 213 -1.68 4.43 -5.38
C ILE A 213 -0.42 4.72 -4.56
N ILE A 214 0.08 3.72 -3.84
CA ILE A 214 1.28 3.87 -3.01
C ILE A 214 2.40 3.07 -3.68
N LEU A 215 3.44 3.77 -4.12
CA LEU A 215 4.67 3.14 -4.59
C LEU A 215 5.58 2.87 -3.40
N SER A 216 5.84 1.59 -3.12
CA SER A 216 6.73 1.15 -2.03
C SER A 216 7.92 0.33 -2.56
N PRO A 217 8.89 0.98 -3.20
CA PRO A 217 9.96 0.30 -3.96
C PRO A 217 10.92 -0.54 -3.10
N GLU A 218 11.04 -0.30 -1.80
CA GLU A 218 11.94 -1.07 -0.91
C GLU A 218 11.21 -2.11 -0.05
N LEU A 219 9.98 -2.49 -0.45
CA LEU A 219 9.21 -3.66 -0.01
C LEU A 219 9.44 -4.09 1.45
N MET A 220 8.97 -3.28 2.39
CA MET A 220 8.59 -3.79 3.72
C MET A 220 7.07 -3.81 3.72
N ALA A 221 6.48 -5.01 3.75
CA ALA A 221 5.03 -5.20 3.69
C ALA A 221 4.32 -4.17 4.59
N LEU A 222 3.62 -3.21 3.96
CA LEU A 222 2.75 -2.31 4.69
C LEU A 222 1.69 -3.21 5.30
N ARG A 223 1.75 -3.40 6.62
CA ARG A 223 0.66 -4.01 7.37
C ARG A 223 -0.51 -3.03 7.32
N MET A 224 -1.24 -3.03 6.22
CA MET A 224 -2.60 -2.52 6.21
C MET A 224 -3.38 -3.50 7.08
N SER A 225 -4.07 -3.02 8.10
CA SER A 225 -5.02 -3.84 8.85
C SER A 225 -6.01 -4.45 7.85
N GLY A 226 -5.77 -5.69 7.41
CA GLY A 226 -6.67 -6.49 6.57
C GLY A 226 -6.18 -6.93 5.18
N CYS A 227 -5.12 -6.37 4.58
CA CYS A 227 -4.64 -6.84 3.26
C CYS A 227 -3.15 -6.56 3.08
N VAL A 228 -2.35 -7.62 2.96
CA VAL A 228 -0.99 -7.52 2.43
C VAL A 228 -1.10 -7.64 0.91
N LEU A 229 -0.77 -6.58 0.18
CA LEU A 229 -0.43 -6.68 -1.24
C LEU A 229 1.03 -7.16 -1.30
N VAL A 230 1.21 -8.41 -1.70
CA VAL A 230 2.51 -8.99 -2.07
C VAL A 230 2.75 -8.70 -3.55
#